data_AF-A0A9W7ZYU6-F1
#
_entry.id   AF-A0A9W7ZYU6-F1
#
_cell.length_a   1.000
_cell.length_b   1.000
_cell.length_c   1.000
_cell.angle_alpha   90.00
_cell.angle_beta   90.00
_cell.angle_gamma   90.00
#
_symmetry.space_group_name_H-M   'P 1'
#
loop_
_entity.id
_entity.type
_entity.pdbx_description
1 polymer ?
#
loop_
_entity_poly.entity_id
_entity_poly.type
_entity_poly.pdbx_seq_one_letter_code
_entity_poly.pdbx_strand_id
1 'polypeptide(L)'
;MKFFCSNKSSSSSATTMTSLFGSVMRAVVMCFVVSALLTTSVFNPDGSVAMAKPVSSPDASKASSSHFVANCTRTDSLYVRDAIINFGDSITRYGFNNTRHGYSGVMANSYLQKLDILGRGYSGYNSTKGLELLPYVIPNKKYYKKKPCFGNVRLLTLFFGTNDAVLPGFPQHIEIPDYLKNMEAMVNMVRDPKSEFYHPDTRILFIAPGPVHVGMWNRQVGSTGQLDLIDSRDNNYVKQYCQALVDLGKKLNIPTVDSWNLIMDQINNLPSDVRNGEWNGFDRFFVDGLHPNDLGNDIIFNNVMSLISKYYPEIAPAKLGSAFP
;
A
#
# COMPACT_ATOMS: atom_id res chain seq x y z
N MET A 1 52.44 -28.12 11.16
CA MET A 1 52.41 -27.88 12.63
C MET A 1 51.21 -28.61 13.20
N LYS A 2 51.46 -29.56 14.11
CA LYS A 2 50.47 -30.24 14.97
C LYS A 2 50.01 -29.29 16.09
N PHE A 3 48.82 -29.52 16.66
CA PHE A 3 48.42 -29.51 18.10
C PHE A 3 46.88 -29.37 18.14
N PHE A 4 46.11 -30.44 18.42
CA PHE A 4 45.64 -30.96 19.74
C PHE A 4 44.57 -30.11 20.47
N CYS A 5 43.36 -30.67 20.60
CA CYS A 5 42.62 -30.89 21.86
C CYS A 5 41.31 -31.63 21.51
N SER A 6 41.16 -32.94 21.79
CA SER A 6 40.84 -33.57 23.09
C SER A 6 39.38 -33.36 23.55
N ASN A 7 38.55 -34.36 23.24
CA ASN A 7 37.27 -34.66 23.90
C ASN A 7 37.48 -35.10 25.36
N LYS A 8 36.51 -34.79 26.25
CA LYS A 8 35.98 -35.77 27.22
C LYS A 8 34.62 -35.34 27.79
N SER A 9 33.69 -36.28 27.69
CA SER A 9 32.42 -36.48 28.41
C SER A 9 32.67 -36.67 29.93
N SER A 10 31.72 -36.65 30.88
CA SER A 10 30.40 -37.30 30.93
C SER A 10 29.63 -36.95 32.23
N SER A 11 28.30 -37.11 32.16
CA SER A 11 27.37 -37.78 33.12
C SER A 11 26.84 -37.13 34.42
N SER A 12 25.50 -37.01 34.43
CA SER A 12 24.49 -37.42 35.47
C SER A 12 24.46 -36.67 36.81
N SER A 13 23.33 -36.43 37.51
CA SER A 13 22.00 -37.05 37.57
C SER A 13 20.98 -36.14 38.28
N ALA A 14 19.70 -36.48 38.13
CA ALA A 14 18.48 -35.85 38.64
C ALA A 14 18.24 -35.92 40.17
N THR A 15 17.26 -35.16 40.68
CA THR A 15 16.14 -35.52 41.61
C THR A 15 15.52 -34.20 42.18
N THR A 16 14.32 -33.72 41.78
CA THR A 16 12.92 -33.95 42.27
C THR A 16 12.50 -33.18 43.55
N MET A 17 11.45 -32.35 43.44
CA MET A 17 10.20 -32.24 44.29
C MET A 17 9.50 -30.86 44.04
N THR A 18 8.32 -30.78 43.39
CA THR A 18 6.93 -30.68 43.96
C THR A 18 6.78 -29.72 45.16
N SER A 19 5.76 -28.87 45.36
CA SER A 19 4.48 -28.51 44.71
C SER A 19 3.82 -27.40 45.55
N LEU A 20 3.04 -26.46 44.97
CA LEU A 20 1.74 -25.92 45.47
C LEU A 20 1.27 -24.81 44.50
N PHE A 21 0.35 -25.09 43.57
CA PHE A 21 -1.13 -24.95 43.68
C PHE A 21 -1.64 -23.51 43.81
N GLY A 22 -2.46 -23.08 42.83
CA GLY A 22 -3.34 -21.91 42.95
C GLY A 22 -3.86 -21.36 41.61
N SER A 23 -4.86 -22.04 41.03
CA SER A 23 -5.93 -21.59 40.10
C SER A 23 -5.88 -20.14 39.58
N VAL A 24 -6.08 -19.84 38.29
CA VAL A 24 -7.41 -19.60 37.69
C VAL A 24 -7.46 -19.94 36.19
N MET A 25 -8.48 -20.72 35.82
CA MET A 25 -8.98 -21.00 34.47
C MET A 25 -9.85 -19.85 33.92
N ARG A 26 -9.78 -19.60 32.60
CA ARG A 26 -10.86 -19.29 31.62
C ARG A 26 -11.99 -18.27 31.97
N ALA A 27 -12.10 -17.19 31.18
CA ALA A 27 -13.34 -16.63 30.56
C ALA A 27 -12.96 -15.39 29.70
N VAL A 28 -13.10 -15.36 28.38
CA VAL A 28 -14.28 -14.98 27.56
C VAL A 28 -14.83 -13.55 27.83
N VAL A 29 -14.52 -12.66 26.88
CA VAL A 29 -15.30 -11.50 26.33
C VAL A 29 -16.12 -10.61 27.29
N MET A 30 -15.70 -9.34 27.41
CA MET A 30 -16.64 -8.20 27.40
C MET A 30 -15.91 -6.88 27.06
N CYS A 31 -16.25 -6.30 25.91
CA CYS A 31 -15.89 -4.92 25.55
C CYS A 31 -16.74 -3.95 26.39
N PHE A 32 -16.11 -3.02 27.11
CA PHE A 32 -16.76 -1.81 27.60
C PHE A 32 -16.19 -0.59 26.89
N VAL A 33 -17.10 0.14 26.25
CA VAL A 33 -16.89 1.48 25.71
C VAL A 33 -16.73 2.43 26.90
N VAL A 34 -15.57 3.04 27.06
CA VAL A 34 -15.39 4.20 27.97
C VAL A 34 -15.61 5.45 27.13
N SER A 35 -16.78 6.07 27.29
CA SER A 35 -17.02 7.44 26.83
C SER A 35 -16.57 8.38 27.95
N ALA A 36 -15.44 9.05 27.77
CA ALA A 36 -14.97 10.07 28.69
C ALA A 36 -15.68 11.40 28.38
N LEU A 37 -16.68 11.75 29.19
CA LEU A 37 -17.24 13.09 29.25
C LEU A 37 -16.31 13.97 30.09
N LEU A 38 -15.55 14.84 29.43
CA LEU A 38 -14.88 15.97 30.05
C LEU A 38 -15.95 16.94 30.58
N THR A 39 -16.05 17.08 31.89
CA THR A 39 -16.81 18.17 32.51
C THR A 39 -15.82 19.31 32.80
N THR A 40 -16.04 20.46 32.17
CA THR A 40 -15.33 21.69 32.47
C THR A 40 -15.99 22.34 33.69
N SER A 41 -15.29 22.41 34.81
CA SER A 41 -15.69 23.23 35.96
C SER A 41 -15.28 24.68 35.72
N VAL A 42 -16.24 25.60 35.81
CA VAL A 42 -15.99 27.05 35.79
C VAL A 42 -15.91 27.53 37.24
N PHE A 43 -14.78 28.11 37.65
CA PHE A 43 -14.59 28.70 38.97
C PHE A 43 -15.05 30.16 38.98
N ASN A 44 -15.86 30.53 39.98
CA ASN A 44 -16.17 31.94 40.24
C ASN A 44 -15.01 32.63 41.01
N PRO A 45 -14.85 33.96 40.88
CA PRO A 45 -13.71 34.69 41.46
C PRO A 45 -13.66 34.73 42.99
N ASP A 46 -14.70 34.27 43.69
CA ASP A 46 -14.78 34.22 45.16
C ASP A 46 -14.53 32.82 45.75
N GLY A 47 -14.20 31.83 44.92
CA GLY A 47 -13.82 30.49 45.37
C GLY A 47 -14.98 29.56 45.77
N SER A 48 -16.23 29.93 45.53
CA SER A 48 -17.38 29.05 45.79
C SER A 48 -17.75 28.15 44.58
N VAL A 49 -18.18 26.91 44.84
CA VAL A 49 -18.64 25.94 43.83
C VAL A 49 -20.16 25.95 43.76
N ALA A 50 -20.74 26.36 42.62
CA ALA A 50 -22.18 26.28 42.39
C ALA A 50 -22.55 24.92 41.76
N MET A 51 -23.34 24.11 42.48
CA MET A 51 -24.00 22.92 41.92
C MET A 51 -25.18 23.36 41.04
N ALA A 52 -25.07 23.14 39.73
CA ALA A 52 -26.20 23.31 38.83
C ALA A 52 -27.28 22.25 39.14
N LYS A 53 -28.53 22.69 39.40
CA LYS A 53 -29.67 21.79 39.58
C LYS A 53 -29.99 21.06 38.27
N PRO A 54 -30.44 19.78 38.33
CA PRO A 54 -30.83 19.07 37.13
C PRO A 54 -32.09 19.68 36.54
N VAL A 55 -32.03 20.06 35.27
CA VAL A 55 -33.21 20.46 34.49
C VAL A 55 -33.96 19.18 34.13
N SER A 56 -35.23 19.07 34.54
CA SER A 56 -36.13 17.99 34.17
C SER A 56 -36.35 18.00 32.65
N SER A 57 -36.07 16.87 31.99
CA SER A 57 -36.30 16.66 30.56
C SER A 57 -37.79 16.73 30.19
N PRO A 58 -38.16 17.30 29.03
CA PRO A 58 -39.52 17.23 28.54
C PRO A 58 -39.89 15.80 28.13
N ASP A 59 -41.13 15.45 28.44
CA ASP A 59 -41.90 14.27 28.08
C ASP A 59 -41.47 13.58 26.77
N ALA A 60 -40.84 12.40 26.90
CA ALA A 60 -40.38 11.56 25.79
C ALA A 60 -41.50 10.66 25.22
N SER A 61 -42.75 11.14 25.18
CA SER A 61 -43.91 10.31 24.83
C SER A 61 -44.54 10.61 23.46
N LYS A 62 -43.94 11.48 22.61
CA LYS A 62 -44.48 11.78 21.27
C LYS A 62 -43.46 11.90 20.12
N ALA A 63 -42.34 11.19 20.19
CA ALA A 63 -41.54 10.95 18.98
C ALA A 63 -42.09 9.70 18.28
N SER A 64 -42.85 9.89 17.20
CA SER A 64 -43.22 8.85 16.25
C SER A 64 -41.97 8.08 15.86
N SER A 65 -41.82 6.88 16.41
CA SER A 65 -40.76 5.97 16.04
C SER A 65 -41.05 5.41 14.66
N SER A 66 -40.67 6.15 13.61
CA SER A 66 -40.41 5.53 12.32
C SER A 66 -39.21 4.62 12.52
N HIS A 67 -39.47 3.40 12.98
CA HIS A 67 -38.48 2.33 12.99
C HIS A 67 -38.02 2.19 11.55
N PHE A 68 -36.84 2.72 11.25
CA PHE A 68 -36.10 2.32 10.07
C PHE A 68 -35.60 0.90 10.37
N VAL A 69 -36.51 -0.07 10.24
CA VAL A 69 -36.13 -1.48 10.21
C VAL A 69 -35.40 -1.65 8.89
N ALA A 70 -34.09 -1.41 8.91
CA ALA A 70 -33.22 -1.95 7.89
C ALA A 70 -33.46 -3.46 7.92
N ASN A 71 -34.18 -3.99 6.93
CA ASN A 71 -34.25 -5.41 6.64
C ASN A 71 -32.86 -5.89 6.22
N CYS A 72 -31.91 -5.86 7.14
CA CYS A 72 -30.62 -6.48 6.98
C CYS A 72 -30.80 -7.91 7.48
N THR A 73 -31.31 -8.79 6.62
CA THR A 73 -31.22 -10.23 6.87
C THR A 73 -29.73 -10.55 7.01
N ARG A 74 -29.30 -10.78 8.26
CA ARG A 74 -27.93 -11.16 8.59
C ARG A 74 -27.63 -12.48 7.86
N THR A 75 -26.85 -12.41 6.80
CA THR A 75 -26.31 -13.60 6.15
C THR A 75 -25.31 -14.26 7.10
N ASP A 76 -25.29 -15.59 7.19
CA ASP A 76 -24.27 -16.34 7.97
C ASP A 76 -22.84 -16.21 7.40
N SER A 77 -22.66 -15.46 6.31
CA SER A 77 -21.38 -15.10 5.72
C SER A 77 -20.98 -13.67 6.06
N LEU A 78 -19.71 -13.46 6.40
CA LEU A 78 -19.06 -12.15 6.49
C LEU A 78 -19.33 -11.36 5.19
N TYR A 79 -19.67 -10.08 5.30
CA TYR A 79 -19.74 -9.20 4.14
C TYR A 79 -18.32 -8.96 3.60
N VAL A 80 -18.07 -9.44 2.39
CA VAL A 80 -16.78 -9.37 1.72
C VAL A 80 -16.83 -8.24 0.68
N ARG A 81 -15.98 -7.23 0.81
CA ARG A 81 -15.92 -6.09 -0.13
C ARG A 81 -15.09 -6.42 -1.36
N ASP A 82 -15.52 -5.90 -2.51
CA ASP A 82 -14.69 -5.78 -3.69
C ASP A 82 -13.39 -4.99 -3.37
N ALA A 83 -12.33 -5.24 -4.13
CA ALA A 83 -11.00 -4.73 -3.81
C ALA A 83 -10.28 -4.09 -4.99
N ILE A 84 -9.35 -3.20 -4.67
CA ILE A 84 -8.29 -2.72 -5.56
C ILE A 84 -6.99 -3.35 -5.09
N ILE A 85 -6.24 -3.96 -5.99
CA ILE A 85 -4.92 -4.50 -5.70
C ILE A 85 -3.87 -3.54 -6.23
N ASN A 86 -3.01 -3.07 -5.34
CA ASN A 86 -1.80 -2.36 -5.72
C ASN A 86 -0.64 -3.34 -5.75
N PHE A 87 -0.18 -3.68 -6.96
CA PHE A 87 0.85 -4.69 -7.18
C PHE A 87 2.13 -4.04 -7.74
N GLY A 88 3.27 -4.29 -7.11
CA GLY A 88 4.52 -3.67 -7.51
C GLY A 88 5.71 -4.01 -6.61
N ASP A 89 6.70 -3.14 -6.63
CA ASP A 89 7.97 -3.33 -5.93
C ASP A 89 8.02 -2.72 -4.51
N SER A 90 9.19 -2.24 -4.07
CA SER A 90 9.39 -1.58 -2.78
C SER A 90 8.55 -0.30 -2.64
N ILE A 91 8.29 0.45 -3.70
CA ILE A 91 7.47 1.66 -3.64
C ILE A 91 6.04 1.29 -3.25
N THR A 92 5.49 0.22 -3.83
CA THR A 92 4.20 -0.34 -3.41
C THR A 92 4.27 -0.95 -2.02
N ARG A 93 5.38 -1.59 -1.62
CA ARG A 93 5.55 -2.16 -0.25
C ARG A 93 5.45 -1.07 0.81
N TYR A 94 6.07 0.08 0.55
CA TYR A 94 6.02 1.25 1.42
C TYR A 94 4.79 2.12 1.18
N GLY A 95 3.92 1.76 0.23
CA GLY A 95 2.72 2.50 -0.13
C GLY A 95 1.68 2.61 0.99
N PHE A 96 1.82 1.89 2.10
CA PHE A 96 0.99 2.06 3.31
C PHE A 96 1.70 2.79 4.45
N ASN A 97 2.91 3.30 4.23
CA ASN A 97 3.63 4.05 5.25
C ASN A 97 2.94 5.40 5.50
N ASN A 98 2.23 5.49 6.63
CA ASN A 98 1.47 6.67 7.02
C ASN A 98 2.35 7.90 7.28
N THR A 99 3.59 7.73 7.74
CA THR A 99 4.51 8.86 7.99
C THR A 99 5.04 9.48 6.70
N ARG A 100 4.83 8.83 5.55
CA ARG A 100 5.25 9.30 4.22
C ARG A 100 4.08 9.45 3.27
N HIS A 101 2.85 9.56 3.80
CA HIS A 101 1.63 9.62 3.00
C HIS A 101 1.59 8.57 1.87
N GLY A 102 2.01 7.33 2.17
CA GLY A 102 2.11 6.28 1.16
C GLY A 102 0.85 6.20 0.30
N TYR A 103 1.02 6.20 -1.02
CA TYR A 103 -0.10 6.41 -1.95
C TYR A 103 -1.24 5.39 -1.77
N SER A 104 -0.92 4.14 -1.40
CA SER A 104 -1.93 3.10 -1.15
C SER A 104 -2.70 3.33 0.15
N GLY A 105 -2.05 3.86 1.19
CA GLY A 105 -2.69 4.22 2.45
C GLY A 105 -3.66 5.40 2.28
N VAL A 106 -3.23 6.44 1.55
CA VAL A 106 -4.10 7.58 1.22
C VAL A 106 -5.25 7.16 0.31
N MET A 107 -5.00 6.25 -0.63
CA MET A 107 -6.04 5.61 -1.43
C MET A 107 -7.04 4.83 -0.57
N ALA A 108 -6.58 4.08 0.43
CA ALA A 108 -7.47 3.36 1.36
C ALA A 108 -8.41 4.30 2.12
N ASN A 109 -7.92 5.47 2.52
CA ASN A 109 -8.76 6.51 3.13
C ASN A 109 -9.85 7.01 2.14
N SER A 110 -9.50 7.19 0.87
CA SER A 110 -10.44 7.64 -0.17
C SER A 110 -11.55 6.62 -0.47
N TYR A 111 -11.25 5.32 -0.29
CA TYR A 111 -12.14 4.20 -0.55
C TYR A 111 -12.81 3.62 0.70
N LEU A 112 -12.74 4.31 1.85
CA LEU A 112 -13.39 3.88 3.08
C LEU A 112 -14.85 3.47 2.83
N GLN A 113 -15.20 2.27 3.31
CA GLN A 113 -16.52 1.64 3.18
C GLN A 113 -17.00 1.39 1.73
N LYS A 114 -16.10 1.45 0.74
CA LYS A 114 -16.41 1.27 -0.68
C LYS A 114 -15.67 0.06 -1.27
N LEU A 115 -14.34 0.13 -1.35
CA LEU A 115 -13.47 -0.94 -1.84
C LEU A 115 -12.30 -1.13 -0.88
N ASP A 116 -11.90 -2.38 -0.66
CA ASP A 116 -10.69 -2.66 0.11
C ASP A 116 -9.44 -2.39 -0.75
N ILE A 117 -8.45 -1.71 -0.20
CA ILE A 117 -7.15 -1.52 -0.87
C ILE A 117 -6.17 -2.57 -0.35
N LEU A 118 -5.69 -3.42 -1.25
CA LEU A 118 -4.76 -4.50 -0.94
C LEU A 118 -3.37 -4.16 -1.46
N GLY A 119 -2.43 -3.93 -0.54
CA GLY A 119 -1.01 -3.78 -0.89
C GLY A 119 -0.35 -5.12 -1.17
N ARG A 120 0.26 -5.25 -2.35
CA ARG A 120 1.05 -6.40 -2.80
C ARG A 120 2.38 -5.89 -3.37
N GLY A 121 3.16 -5.27 -2.49
CA GLY A 121 4.46 -4.70 -2.83
C GLY A 121 5.62 -5.58 -2.38
N TYR A 122 6.57 -5.83 -3.27
CA TYR A 122 7.68 -6.76 -3.06
C TYR A 122 9.02 -6.06 -3.28
N SER A 123 9.69 -5.70 -2.19
CA SER A 123 10.95 -4.95 -2.25
C SER A 123 12.02 -5.66 -3.07
N GLY A 124 12.60 -4.94 -4.02
CA GLY A 124 13.67 -5.45 -4.89
C GLY A 124 13.21 -6.36 -6.04
N TYR A 125 11.89 -6.52 -6.25
CA TYR A 125 11.36 -7.31 -7.35
C TYR A 125 11.32 -6.48 -8.63
N ASN A 126 11.77 -7.08 -9.72
CA ASN A 126 11.60 -6.57 -11.09
C ASN A 126 10.36 -7.21 -11.74
N SER A 127 10.05 -6.83 -12.98
CA SER A 127 8.85 -7.31 -13.68
C SER A 127 8.83 -8.82 -13.90
N THR A 128 9.98 -9.48 -14.05
CA THR A 128 10.06 -10.95 -14.19
C THR A 128 9.54 -11.64 -12.92
N LYS A 129 10.05 -11.24 -11.75
CA LYS A 129 9.56 -11.77 -10.47
C LYS A 129 8.10 -11.37 -10.21
N GLY A 130 7.69 -10.18 -10.65
CA GLY A 130 6.30 -9.73 -10.60
C GLY A 130 5.37 -10.67 -11.39
N LEU A 131 5.75 -11.00 -12.63
CA LEU A 131 4.98 -11.91 -13.49
C LEU A 131 4.84 -13.30 -12.87
N GLU A 132 5.92 -13.86 -12.31
CA GLU A 132 5.90 -15.15 -11.61
C GLU A 132 4.96 -15.15 -10.40
N LEU A 133 4.84 -14.01 -9.72
CA LEU A 133 4.09 -13.89 -8.48
C LEU A 133 2.62 -13.54 -8.69
N LEU A 134 2.26 -12.96 -9.84
CA LEU A 134 0.89 -12.53 -10.14
C LEU A 134 -0.17 -13.63 -9.91
N PRO A 135 0.05 -14.91 -10.28
CA PRO A 135 -0.87 -16.01 -9.97
C PRO A 135 -1.26 -16.17 -8.49
N TYR A 136 -0.43 -15.69 -7.57
CA TYR A 136 -0.68 -15.73 -6.12
C TYR A 136 -1.29 -14.43 -5.59
N VAL A 137 -1.30 -13.38 -6.40
CA VAL A 137 -1.79 -12.05 -6.05
C VAL A 137 -3.24 -11.86 -6.47
N ILE A 138 -3.60 -12.35 -7.67
CA ILE A 138 -4.96 -12.27 -8.19
C ILE A 138 -5.70 -13.60 -8.06
N PRO A 139 -7.02 -13.59 -7.83
CA PRO A 139 -7.80 -14.81 -7.75
C PRO A 139 -7.90 -15.48 -9.13
N ASN A 140 -7.91 -16.81 -9.18
CA ASN A 140 -8.28 -17.54 -10.39
C ASN A 140 -9.80 -17.78 -10.46
N LYS A 141 -10.32 -18.25 -11.60
CA LYS A 141 -11.74 -18.60 -11.80
C LYS A 141 -12.31 -19.58 -10.75
N LYS A 142 -11.47 -20.41 -10.13
CA LYS A 142 -11.88 -21.38 -9.10
C LYS A 142 -11.97 -20.76 -7.71
N TYR A 143 -11.20 -19.71 -7.42
CA TYR A 143 -11.13 -19.04 -6.12
C TYR A 143 -12.48 -18.46 -5.70
N TYR A 144 -13.18 -17.74 -6.59
CA TYR A 144 -14.48 -17.14 -6.26
C TYR A 144 -15.58 -18.15 -5.90
N LYS A 145 -15.38 -19.44 -6.21
CA LYS A 145 -16.28 -20.52 -5.79
C LYS A 145 -16.07 -20.98 -4.34
N LYS A 146 -14.98 -20.55 -3.69
CA LYS A 146 -14.59 -20.96 -2.33
C LYS A 146 -14.44 -19.73 -1.43
N LYS A 147 -15.51 -19.36 -0.70
CA LYS A 147 -15.58 -18.31 0.35
C LYS A 147 -14.37 -17.35 0.34
N PRO A 148 -14.35 -16.35 -0.54
CA PRO A 148 -13.14 -15.58 -0.81
C PRO A 148 -12.83 -14.62 0.36
N CYS A 149 -11.55 -14.29 0.54
CA CYS A 149 -11.07 -13.37 1.58
C CYS A 149 -11.43 -11.91 1.26
N PHE A 150 -11.65 -11.59 -0.02
CA PHE A 150 -12.11 -10.31 -0.56
C PHE A 150 -12.96 -10.56 -1.82
N GLY A 151 -13.72 -9.58 -2.27
CA GLY A 151 -14.67 -9.67 -3.38
C GLY A 151 -13.99 -9.61 -4.75
N ASN A 152 -14.70 -9.09 -5.74
CA ASN A 152 -14.13 -8.92 -7.08
C ASN A 152 -12.95 -7.94 -7.05
N VAL A 153 -11.89 -8.24 -7.80
CA VAL A 153 -10.85 -7.25 -8.05
C VAL A 153 -11.38 -6.26 -9.06
N ARG A 154 -11.54 -4.99 -8.67
CA ARG A 154 -12.09 -3.93 -9.51
C ARG A 154 -11.03 -3.16 -10.27
N LEU A 155 -9.83 -3.09 -9.67
CA LEU A 155 -8.65 -2.49 -10.28
C LEU A 155 -7.40 -3.26 -9.83
N LEU A 156 -6.52 -3.53 -10.78
CA LEU A 156 -5.16 -3.97 -10.56
C LEU A 156 -4.22 -2.87 -11.05
N THR A 157 -3.46 -2.26 -10.12
CA THR A 157 -2.34 -1.40 -10.53
C THR A 157 -1.08 -2.25 -10.69
N LEU A 158 -0.30 -1.99 -11.73
CA LEU A 158 0.98 -2.63 -11.98
C LEU A 158 2.08 -1.56 -11.93
N PHE A 159 2.92 -1.63 -10.90
CA PHE A 159 3.98 -0.65 -10.62
C PHE A 159 5.35 -1.33 -10.53
N PHE A 160 5.90 -1.65 -11.69
CA PHE A 160 7.24 -2.23 -11.88
C PHE A 160 8.00 -1.40 -12.92
N GLY A 161 9.32 -1.58 -12.99
CA GLY A 161 10.20 -0.83 -13.88
C GLY A 161 11.35 -0.17 -13.15
N THR A 162 11.19 0.19 -11.87
CA THR A 162 12.25 0.83 -11.09
C THR A 162 13.46 -0.10 -10.95
N ASN A 163 13.24 -1.37 -10.60
CA ASN A 163 14.32 -2.34 -10.44
C ASN A 163 14.80 -2.90 -11.79
N ASP A 164 13.90 -3.01 -12.77
CA ASP A 164 14.22 -3.38 -14.14
C ASP A 164 15.22 -2.40 -14.78
N ALA A 165 15.02 -1.09 -14.51
CA ALA A 165 15.83 0.01 -15.01
C ALA A 165 17.14 0.26 -14.26
N VAL A 166 17.58 -0.67 -13.41
CA VAL A 166 18.98 -0.70 -12.96
C VAL A 166 19.87 -0.93 -14.19
N LEU A 167 21.08 -0.38 -14.22
CA LEU A 167 21.97 -0.47 -15.38
C LEU A 167 22.33 -1.94 -15.73
N PRO A 168 22.66 -2.24 -17.00
CA PRO A 168 23.14 -3.55 -17.40
C PRO A 168 24.35 -4.01 -16.56
N GLY A 169 24.37 -5.29 -16.19
CA GLY A 169 25.42 -5.88 -15.36
C GLY A 169 25.07 -5.97 -13.87
N PHE A 170 23.98 -5.35 -13.42
CA PHE A 170 23.51 -5.46 -12.04
C PHE A 170 22.35 -6.48 -11.89
N PRO A 171 22.16 -7.11 -10.70
CA PRO A 171 21.29 -8.29 -10.56
C PRO A 171 19.79 -8.09 -10.84
N GLN A 172 19.29 -6.85 -10.79
CA GLN A 172 17.86 -6.56 -10.98
C GLN A 172 17.49 -6.19 -12.41
N HIS A 173 18.50 -5.90 -13.24
CA HIS A 173 18.33 -5.40 -14.59
C HIS A 173 17.49 -6.34 -15.45
N ILE A 174 16.55 -5.77 -16.21
CA ILE A 174 15.77 -6.45 -17.24
C ILE A 174 15.75 -5.54 -18.46
N GLU A 175 16.18 -6.01 -19.62
CA GLU A 175 16.15 -5.24 -20.86
C GLU A 175 14.73 -4.78 -21.22
N ILE A 176 14.58 -3.57 -21.77
CA ILE A 176 13.27 -2.96 -22.08
C ILE A 176 12.33 -3.91 -22.85
N PRO A 177 12.76 -4.63 -23.90
CA PRO A 177 11.88 -5.56 -24.60
C PRO A 177 11.29 -6.65 -23.70
N ASP A 178 12.09 -7.22 -22.79
CA ASP A 178 11.64 -8.25 -21.86
C ASP A 178 10.78 -7.65 -20.74
N TYR A 179 11.11 -6.46 -20.25
CA TYR A 179 10.28 -5.70 -19.33
C TYR A 179 8.88 -5.48 -19.91
N LEU A 180 8.77 -4.97 -21.14
CA LEU A 180 7.48 -4.76 -21.79
C LEU A 180 6.73 -6.07 -22.04
N LYS A 181 7.43 -7.14 -22.42
CA LYS A 181 6.84 -8.48 -22.55
C LYS A 181 6.26 -8.98 -21.23
N ASN A 182 6.95 -8.76 -20.12
CA ASN A 182 6.46 -9.12 -18.79
C ASN A 182 5.20 -8.32 -18.41
N MET A 183 5.20 -7.01 -18.67
CA MET A 183 4.05 -6.14 -18.41
C MET A 183 2.84 -6.53 -19.27
N GLU A 184 3.04 -6.81 -20.56
CA GLU A 184 1.99 -7.29 -21.47
C GLU A 184 1.49 -8.69 -21.06
N ALA A 185 2.37 -9.58 -20.61
CA ALA A 185 1.97 -10.90 -20.10
C ALA A 185 1.10 -10.81 -18.83
N MET A 186 1.45 -9.92 -17.89
CA MET A 186 0.62 -9.65 -16.70
C MET A 186 -0.77 -9.12 -17.08
N VAL A 187 -0.85 -8.23 -18.07
CA VAL A 187 -2.14 -7.75 -18.62
C VAL A 187 -2.95 -8.89 -19.23
N ASN A 188 -2.33 -9.70 -20.10
CA ASN A 188 -3.00 -10.79 -20.79
C ASN A 188 -3.47 -11.88 -19.83
N MET A 189 -2.76 -12.09 -18.70
CA MET A 189 -3.21 -12.99 -17.65
C MET A 189 -4.60 -12.62 -17.12
N VAL A 190 -4.93 -11.33 -17.05
CA VAL A 190 -6.25 -10.85 -16.58
C VAL A 190 -7.26 -10.69 -17.71
N ARG A 191 -6.80 -10.33 -18.92
CA ARG A 191 -7.68 -9.97 -20.05
C ARG A 191 -7.96 -11.08 -21.06
N ASP A 192 -7.13 -12.12 -21.18
CA ASP A 192 -7.36 -13.20 -22.14
C ASP A 192 -8.44 -14.16 -21.63
N PRO A 193 -9.57 -14.36 -22.34
CA PRO A 193 -10.62 -15.30 -21.95
C PRO A 193 -10.13 -16.73 -21.66
N LYS A 194 -9.04 -17.15 -22.30
CA LYS A 194 -8.41 -18.47 -22.13
C LYS A 194 -7.59 -18.58 -20.84
N SER A 195 -7.21 -17.47 -20.22
CA SER A 195 -6.48 -17.46 -18.96
C SER A 195 -7.31 -18.05 -17.81
N GLU A 196 -6.66 -18.77 -16.89
CA GLU A 196 -7.29 -19.21 -15.63
C GLU A 196 -7.60 -18.03 -14.69
N PHE A 197 -6.98 -16.88 -14.94
CA PHE A 197 -7.12 -15.64 -14.17
C PHE A 197 -7.92 -14.55 -14.92
N TYR A 198 -8.64 -14.94 -15.98
CA TYR A 198 -9.48 -14.01 -16.73
C TYR A 198 -10.58 -13.40 -15.84
N HIS A 199 -10.53 -12.07 -15.72
CA HIS A 199 -11.53 -11.26 -15.03
C HIS A 199 -11.85 -10.03 -15.89
N PRO A 200 -12.87 -10.10 -16.76
CA PRO A 200 -13.18 -9.02 -17.70
C PRO A 200 -13.57 -7.70 -17.02
N ASP A 201 -14.06 -7.79 -15.78
CA ASP A 201 -14.47 -6.62 -14.99
C ASP A 201 -13.30 -5.96 -14.24
N THR A 202 -12.14 -6.61 -14.18
CA THR A 202 -10.94 -6.03 -13.56
C THR A 202 -10.32 -4.99 -14.49
N ARG A 203 -10.30 -3.73 -14.03
CA ARG A 203 -9.54 -2.68 -14.70
C ARG A 203 -8.05 -2.81 -14.42
N ILE A 204 -7.22 -2.28 -15.31
CA ILE A 204 -5.77 -2.28 -15.15
C ILE A 204 -5.28 -0.85 -15.32
N LEU A 205 -4.38 -0.41 -14.44
CA LEU A 205 -3.69 0.87 -14.53
C LEU A 205 -2.21 0.64 -14.37
N PHE A 206 -1.41 1.23 -15.26
CA PHE A 206 0.05 1.22 -15.13
C PHE A 206 0.52 2.41 -14.31
N ILE A 207 1.54 2.19 -13.50
CA ILE A 207 2.33 3.26 -12.89
C ILE A 207 3.76 3.05 -13.38
N ALA A 208 4.27 3.98 -14.18
CA ALA A 208 5.61 3.92 -14.73
C ALA A 208 6.64 4.37 -13.69
N PRO A 209 7.91 3.90 -13.75
CA PRO A 209 8.93 4.27 -12.77
C PRO A 209 9.17 5.78 -12.71
N GLY A 210 9.41 6.30 -11.50
CA GLY A 210 9.77 7.70 -11.26
C GLY A 210 11.24 7.99 -11.56
N PRO A 211 11.68 9.26 -11.50
CA PRO A 211 13.08 9.60 -11.66
C PRO A 211 13.91 9.12 -10.46
N VAL A 212 15.22 9.03 -10.64
CA VAL A 212 16.18 8.64 -9.60
C VAL A 212 17.29 9.66 -9.46
N HIS A 213 17.73 9.93 -8.23
CA HIS A 213 18.94 10.72 -7.97
C HIS A 213 20.09 9.80 -7.58
N VAL A 214 21.09 9.68 -8.47
CA VAL A 214 22.25 8.77 -8.31
C VAL A 214 23.04 9.06 -7.03
N GLY A 215 23.35 10.32 -6.74
CA GLY A 215 24.10 10.71 -5.53
C GLY A 215 23.42 10.31 -4.21
N MET A 216 22.13 10.65 -4.03
CA MET A 216 21.34 10.22 -2.87
C MET A 216 21.27 8.68 -2.77
N TRP A 217 21.06 7.99 -3.89
CA TRP A 217 21.01 6.53 -3.91
C TRP A 217 22.35 5.91 -3.50
N ASN A 218 23.46 6.41 -4.04
CA ASN A 218 24.81 5.99 -3.68
C ASN A 218 25.09 6.21 -2.19
N ARG A 219 24.67 7.35 -1.63
CA ARG A 219 24.75 7.61 -0.19
C ARG A 219 23.97 6.57 0.62
N GLN A 220 22.75 6.24 0.18
CA GLN A 220 21.89 5.26 0.84
C GLN A 220 22.51 3.86 0.82
N VAL A 221 22.92 3.36 -0.35
CA VAL A 221 23.50 2.00 -0.47
C VAL A 221 24.84 1.91 0.27
N GLY A 222 25.64 2.98 0.25
CA GLY A 222 26.85 3.09 1.06
C GLY A 222 26.58 3.00 2.56
N SER A 223 25.57 3.71 3.06
CA SER A 223 25.19 3.69 4.48
C SER A 223 24.63 2.34 4.95
N THR A 224 24.13 1.52 4.03
CA THR A 224 23.53 0.20 4.32
C THR A 224 24.47 -0.97 4.00
N GLY A 225 25.70 -0.69 3.55
CA GLY A 225 26.70 -1.71 3.22
C GLY A 225 26.48 -2.43 1.89
N GLN A 226 25.55 -1.96 1.05
CA GLN A 226 25.25 -2.51 -0.28
C GLN A 226 26.18 -1.88 -1.34
N LEU A 227 27.48 -1.99 -1.13
CA LEU A 227 28.50 -1.33 -1.94
C LEU A 227 28.52 -1.81 -3.40
N ASP A 228 28.01 -3.01 -3.65
CA ASP A 228 27.82 -3.60 -4.97
C ASP A 228 26.72 -2.91 -5.80
N LEU A 229 25.94 -2.00 -5.20
CA LEU A 229 24.90 -1.22 -5.87
C LEU A 229 25.28 0.24 -6.13
N ILE A 230 26.50 0.66 -5.82
CA ILE A 230 27.01 2.00 -6.17
C ILE A 230 26.99 2.15 -7.70
N ASP A 231 26.52 3.32 -8.17
CA ASP A 231 26.40 3.67 -9.58
C ASP A 231 25.53 2.69 -10.40
N SER A 232 24.66 1.93 -9.72
CA SER A 232 23.78 0.96 -10.37
C SER A 232 22.63 1.57 -11.17
N ARG A 233 22.45 2.90 -11.11
CA ARG A 233 21.27 3.59 -11.65
C ARG A 233 21.69 4.87 -12.35
N ASP A 234 20.91 5.23 -13.38
CA ASP A 234 21.03 6.50 -14.10
C ASP A 234 19.63 7.05 -14.40
N ASN A 235 19.44 8.37 -14.23
CA ASN A 235 18.12 8.98 -14.36
C ASN A 235 17.61 9.00 -15.81
N ASN A 236 18.49 9.18 -16.80
CA ASN A 236 18.12 9.15 -18.20
C ASN A 236 17.82 7.72 -18.66
N TYR A 237 18.48 6.74 -18.08
CA TYR A 237 18.19 5.33 -18.32
C TYR A 237 16.81 4.96 -17.78
N VAL A 238 16.46 5.33 -16.54
CA VAL A 238 15.11 5.12 -15.98
C VAL A 238 14.03 5.81 -16.79
N LYS A 239 14.29 7.01 -17.34
CA LYS A 239 13.37 7.71 -18.25
C LYS A 239 12.95 6.85 -19.45
N GLN A 240 13.87 6.05 -20.01
CA GLN A 240 13.57 5.18 -21.15
C GLN A 240 12.54 4.09 -20.78
N TYR A 241 12.65 3.50 -19.58
CA TYR A 241 11.68 2.53 -19.07
C TYR A 241 10.32 3.18 -18.79
N CYS A 242 10.32 4.40 -18.26
CA CYS A 242 9.08 5.16 -18.06
C CYS A 242 8.36 5.37 -19.38
N GLN A 243 9.07 5.91 -20.38
CA GLN A 243 8.52 6.18 -21.71
C GLN A 243 8.03 4.90 -22.39
N ALA A 244 8.80 3.82 -22.30
CA ALA A 244 8.45 2.52 -22.86
C ALA A 244 7.13 1.98 -22.27
N LEU A 245 6.93 2.07 -20.95
CA LEU A 245 5.67 1.64 -20.32
C LEU A 245 4.50 2.55 -20.71
N VAL A 246 4.72 3.88 -20.77
CA VAL A 246 3.71 4.84 -21.23
C VAL A 246 3.24 4.52 -22.65
N ASP A 247 4.17 4.21 -23.55
CA ASP A 247 3.84 3.87 -24.94
C ASP A 247 3.15 2.49 -25.05
N LEU A 248 3.56 1.51 -24.24
CA LEU A 248 2.81 0.25 -24.09
C LEU A 248 1.38 0.49 -23.57
N GLY A 249 1.23 1.38 -22.59
CA GLY A 249 -0.06 1.79 -22.07
C GLY A 249 -0.98 2.35 -23.16
N LYS A 250 -0.47 3.25 -24.00
CA LYS A 250 -1.20 3.76 -25.17
C LYS A 250 -1.58 2.63 -26.14
N LYS A 251 -0.63 1.75 -26.49
CA LYS A 251 -0.84 0.61 -27.38
C LYS A 251 -1.95 -0.32 -26.88
N LEU A 252 -2.00 -0.58 -25.57
CA LEU A 252 -2.96 -1.51 -24.94
C LEU A 252 -4.24 -0.82 -24.41
N ASN A 253 -4.38 0.49 -24.66
CA ASN A 253 -5.44 1.33 -24.11
C ASN A 253 -5.57 1.18 -22.57
N ILE A 254 -4.43 1.26 -21.87
CA ILE A 254 -4.30 1.21 -20.42
C ILE A 254 -3.89 2.61 -19.93
N PRO A 255 -4.69 3.26 -19.06
CA PRO A 255 -4.29 4.48 -18.38
C PRO A 255 -2.97 4.26 -17.64
N THR A 256 -2.03 5.17 -17.84
CA THR A 256 -0.66 5.04 -17.31
C THR A 256 -0.26 6.34 -16.63
N VAL A 257 0.22 6.25 -15.38
CA VAL A 257 0.87 7.36 -14.67
C VAL A 257 2.31 7.47 -15.13
N ASP A 258 2.68 8.60 -15.72
CA ASP A 258 4.05 8.94 -16.11
C ASP A 258 4.78 9.59 -14.94
N SER A 259 5.16 8.77 -13.95
CA SER A 259 5.76 9.26 -12.71
C SER A 259 7.07 10.01 -12.95
N TRP A 260 7.82 9.65 -14.00
CA TRP A 260 9.06 10.33 -14.35
C TRP A 260 8.81 11.79 -14.70
N ASN A 261 7.98 12.06 -15.72
CA ASN A 261 7.73 13.44 -16.15
C ASN A 261 6.99 14.23 -15.06
N LEU A 262 6.00 13.63 -14.39
CA LEU A 262 5.23 14.31 -13.34
C LEU A 262 6.12 14.82 -12.19
N ILE A 263 7.08 14.02 -11.73
CA ILE A 263 7.97 14.42 -10.64
C ILE A 263 9.07 15.36 -11.15
N MET A 264 9.64 15.10 -12.33
CA MET A 264 10.65 15.98 -12.93
C MET A 264 10.09 17.37 -13.21
N ASP A 265 8.83 17.50 -13.62
CA ASP A 265 8.17 18.80 -13.80
C ASP A 265 8.05 19.55 -12.48
N GLN A 266 7.73 18.87 -11.37
CA GLN A 266 7.72 19.50 -10.05
C GLN A 266 9.12 19.95 -9.65
N ILE A 267 10.15 19.11 -9.87
CA ILE A 267 11.55 19.46 -9.59
C ILE A 267 11.99 20.67 -10.42
N ASN A 268 11.69 20.69 -11.73
CA ASN A 268 12.09 21.76 -12.64
C ASN A 268 11.44 23.11 -12.31
N ASN A 269 10.26 23.08 -11.71
CA ASN A 269 9.53 24.27 -11.25
C ASN A 269 9.99 24.77 -9.87
N LEU A 270 10.92 24.08 -9.20
CA LEU A 270 11.49 24.56 -7.93
C LEU A 270 12.39 25.80 -8.15
N PRO A 271 12.52 26.66 -7.12
CA PRO A 271 13.47 27.76 -7.11
C PRO A 271 14.89 27.32 -7.51
N SER A 272 15.61 28.17 -8.24
CA SER A 272 16.93 27.83 -8.79
C SER A 272 17.97 27.50 -7.72
N ASP A 273 17.90 28.14 -6.56
CA ASP A 273 18.75 27.86 -5.40
C ASP A 273 18.53 26.43 -4.87
N VAL A 274 17.29 25.93 -4.88
CA VAL A 274 16.97 24.54 -4.52
C VAL A 274 17.49 23.57 -5.59
N ARG A 275 17.29 23.87 -6.88
CA ARG A 275 17.75 23.01 -7.99
C ARG A 275 19.27 22.98 -8.16
N ASN A 276 19.96 24.02 -7.73
CA ASN A 276 21.42 24.09 -7.72
C ASN A 276 22.04 23.62 -6.39
N GLY A 277 21.22 23.16 -5.44
CA GLY A 277 21.67 22.58 -4.18
C GLY A 277 22.23 21.16 -4.34
N GLU A 278 22.65 20.57 -3.21
CA GLU A 278 23.33 19.27 -3.13
C GLU A 278 22.60 18.13 -3.88
N TRP A 279 21.27 18.09 -3.76
CA TRP A 279 20.42 17.01 -4.31
C TRP A 279 19.55 17.45 -5.49
N ASN A 280 19.84 18.61 -6.07
CA ASN A 280 19.10 19.17 -7.20
C ASN A 280 17.57 19.24 -7.01
N GLY A 281 17.10 19.35 -5.77
CA GLY A 281 15.68 19.36 -5.41
C GLY A 281 14.99 17.99 -5.34
N PHE A 282 15.71 16.89 -5.60
CA PHE A 282 15.14 15.54 -5.48
C PHE A 282 14.82 15.17 -4.03
N ASP A 283 15.54 15.72 -3.06
CA ASP A 283 15.28 15.57 -1.63
C ASP A 283 13.91 16.12 -1.19
N ARG A 284 13.28 16.97 -2.02
CA ARG A 284 11.89 17.38 -1.82
C ARG A 284 10.88 16.29 -2.10
N PHE A 285 11.19 15.30 -2.92
CA PHE A 285 10.25 14.25 -3.36
C PHE A 285 10.68 12.84 -2.99
N PHE A 286 11.94 12.64 -2.60
CA PHE A 286 12.53 11.33 -2.30
C PHE A 286 13.23 11.32 -0.94
N VAL A 287 13.19 10.16 -0.29
CA VAL A 287 13.90 9.93 0.96
C VAL A 287 15.37 9.61 0.72
N ASP A 288 15.65 8.82 -0.31
CA ASP A 288 16.96 8.24 -0.60
C ASP A 288 17.34 8.35 -2.08
N GLY A 289 16.66 9.25 -2.82
CA GLY A 289 16.81 9.40 -4.26
C GLY A 289 16.05 8.38 -5.10
N LEU A 290 15.34 7.43 -4.49
CA LEU A 290 14.57 6.39 -5.19
C LEU A 290 13.14 6.26 -4.65
N HIS A 291 12.99 6.14 -3.34
CA HIS A 291 11.70 5.94 -2.68
C HIS A 291 11.03 7.28 -2.39
N PRO A 292 9.78 7.49 -2.84
CA PRO A 292 9.07 8.74 -2.61
C PRO A 292 8.88 9.04 -1.12
N ASN A 293 9.01 10.31 -0.76
CA ASN A 293 8.51 10.85 0.52
C ASN A 293 7.01 11.20 0.40
N ASP A 294 6.47 11.98 1.32
CA ASP A 294 5.09 12.46 1.30
C ASP A 294 4.74 13.21 0.00
N LEU A 295 5.52 14.20 -0.41
CA LEU A 295 5.26 14.97 -1.64
C LEU A 295 5.34 14.09 -2.89
N GLY A 296 6.32 13.19 -2.96
CA GLY A 296 6.42 12.24 -4.08
C GLY A 296 5.25 11.24 -4.13
N ASN A 297 4.80 10.74 -2.97
CA ASN A 297 3.63 9.87 -2.90
C ASN A 297 2.34 10.60 -3.28
N ASP A 298 2.18 11.87 -2.90
CA ASP A 298 1.02 12.67 -3.24
C ASP A 298 0.89 12.86 -4.76
N ILE A 299 2.00 13.04 -5.48
CA ILE A 299 2.01 13.10 -6.96
C ILE A 299 1.49 11.79 -7.54
N ILE A 300 1.98 10.64 -7.06
CA ILE A 300 1.53 9.32 -7.53
C ILE A 300 0.04 9.12 -7.23
N PHE A 301 -0.37 9.35 -5.98
CA PHE A 301 -1.76 9.20 -5.53
C PHE A 301 -2.72 10.04 -6.36
N ASN A 302 -2.45 11.34 -6.50
CA ASN A 302 -3.33 12.27 -7.22
C ASN A 302 -3.51 11.87 -8.68
N ASN A 303 -2.43 11.42 -9.34
CA ASN A 303 -2.50 10.98 -10.73
C ASN A 303 -3.20 9.62 -10.89
N VAL A 304 -2.99 8.67 -9.99
CA VAL A 304 -3.77 7.41 -9.96
C VAL A 304 -5.27 7.73 -9.82
N MET A 305 -5.66 8.57 -8.86
CA MET A 305 -7.06 8.93 -8.64
C MET A 305 -7.69 9.71 -9.80
N SER A 306 -6.91 10.59 -10.43
CA SER A 306 -7.32 11.33 -11.63
C SER A 306 -7.60 10.38 -12.80
N LEU A 307 -6.69 9.43 -13.06
CA LEU A 307 -6.87 8.43 -14.12
C LEU A 307 -8.05 7.49 -13.83
N ILE A 308 -8.23 7.06 -12.59
CA ILE A 308 -9.43 6.29 -12.20
C ILE A 308 -10.69 7.09 -12.50
N SER A 309 -10.75 8.36 -12.07
CA SER A 309 -11.94 9.19 -12.28
C SER A 309 -12.23 9.43 -13.77
N LYS A 310 -11.19 9.56 -14.60
CA LYS A 310 -11.31 9.83 -16.03
C LYS A 310 -11.66 8.59 -16.84
N TYR A 311 -10.99 7.46 -16.60
CA TYR A 311 -11.07 6.29 -17.46
C TYR A 311 -11.92 5.16 -16.87
N TYR A 312 -12.05 5.11 -15.54
CA TYR A 312 -12.81 4.09 -14.81
C TYR A 312 -13.79 4.73 -13.81
N PRO A 313 -14.66 5.66 -14.26
CA PRO A 313 -15.54 6.42 -13.38
C PRO A 313 -16.46 5.53 -12.54
N GLU A 314 -16.80 4.32 -13.01
CA GLU A 314 -17.63 3.34 -12.31
C GLU A 314 -16.98 2.77 -11.04
N ILE A 315 -15.68 2.93 -10.86
CA ILE A 315 -14.94 2.56 -9.64
C ILE A 315 -14.33 3.79 -8.93
N ALA A 316 -14.64 5.01 -9.36
CA ALA A 316 -14.18 6.21 -8.67
C ALA A 316 -14.90 6.36 -7.31
N PRO A 317 -14.23 6.78 -6.22
CA PRO A 317 -14.86 6.82 -4.90
C PRO A 317 -16.13 7.66 -4.85
N ALA A 318 -16.20 8.76 -5.62
CA ALA A 318 -17.38 9.63 -5.67
C ALA A 318 -18.59 9.00 -6.35
N LYS A 319 -18.41 7.91 -7.10
CA LYS A 319 -19.49 7.18 -7.80
C LYS A 319 -19.91 5.89 -7.09
N LEU A 320 -19.16 5.47 -6.07
CA LEU A 320 -19.48 4.32 -5.24
C LEU A 320 -20.31 4.78 -4.04
N GLY A 321 -21.47 4.14 -3.84
CA GLY A 321 -22.28 4.32 -2.63
C GLY A 321 -21.63 3.68 -1.41
N SER A 322 -22.11 4.04 -0.22
CA SER A 322 -21.71 3.35 1.01
C SER A 322 -22.28 1.92 1.03
N ALA A 323 -21.47 0.94 1.42
CA ALA A 323 -21.91 -0.45 1.54
C ALA A 323 -23.02 -0.67 2.59
N PHE A 324 -23.15 0.26 3.55
CA PHE A 324 -24.16 0.24 4.60
C PHE A 324 -24.85 1.61 4.67
N PRO A 325 -26.16 1.66 4.97
CA PRO A 325 -26.92 2.90 5.16
C PRO A 325 -26.35 3.83 6.24
#